data_AF-A0A938QDM1-F1
#
_entry.id   AF-A0A938QDM1-F1
#
_cell.length_a   1.000
_cell.length_b   1.000
_cell.length_c   1.000
_cell.angle_alpha   90.00
_cell.angle_beta   90.00
_cell.angle_gamma   90.00
#
_symmetry.space_group_name_H-M   'P 1'
#
loop_
_entity.id
_entity.type
_entity.pdbx_description
1 polymer ?
#
loop_
_entity_poly.entity_id
_entity_poly.type
_entity_poly.pdbx_seq_one_letter_code
_entity_poly.pdbx_strand_id
1 'polypeptide(L)'
;MAQLKIALLPSLPAALGWSWVLGAALLLWSGCSLLQPLQQFSLGDLGHFAYRRSNGNQGGIVVGVPHGRAEPKAVEYGERISDAIGAGLVVGYDFNAKRIPVSQPLVHQSPVGWPAGGARRGSVYPEFTKLLQETVSGPMQFYVGVRVADNRSEVPRIEVAAGGFSFEELLALKASYRRLRDESLGGWPAVPKVDVAIHPLDDISWTSYGVRNYGVLLLAERGLVIRLPQALAAGDNFAAYDDVVTAWVRHALNLAQGRAGTHLPSFVSRQMTYGRIDAIAARKESRGIVLAAPHGSFDWYTGELVEELSYRTQLPAVITRGFTPTECGGWRINVNRPTERRYPTQGVGRKTERAQAVFDDYSRTVFEVGRGALDLYIERHQSGALGHIDVATVGVTSEAARAIKNAFRQIRDRVLQANPGIGKVELLIEPIDAIEIGAWAAKDQGMLKLAQTSLHFELPAHNIMHHDRTRRIYTAILAELVDKIVRGGDGLLPLR
;
A
#
# COMPACT_ATOMS: atom_id res chain seq x y z
N MET A 1 63.85 16.75 -33.39
CA MET A 1 65.27 16.91 -32.99
C MET A 1 65.57 18.40 -32.91
N ALA A 2 66.40 18.82 -31.95
CA ALA A 2 66.74 20.20 -31.54
C ALA A 2 65.66 20.89 -30.67
N GLN A 3 65.78 20.86 -29.33
CA GLN A 3 66.59 21.71 -28.45
C GLN A 3 66.22 23.20 -28.49
N LEU A 4 65.63 23.70 -27.40
CA LEU A 4 65.91 25.06 -26.95
C LEU A 4 66.21 25.06 -25.45
N LYS A 5 67.37 25.62 -25.14
CA LYS A 5 68.00 25.69 -23.83
C LYS A 5 67.48 26.87 -23.02
N ILE A 6 67.44 26.59 -21.72
CA ILE A 6 67.40 27.44 -20.53
C ILE A 6 68.33 28.66 -20.62
N ALA A 7 67.86 29.80 -20.11
CA ALA A 7 68.70 30.88 -19.58
C ALA A 7 68.24 31.21 -18.14
N LEU A 8 69.22 31.43 -17.26
CA LEU A 8 69.15 31.55 -15.81
C LEU A 8 69.42 33.00 -15.35
N LEU A 9 68.70 33.41 -14.28
CA LEU A 9 69.06 34.35 -13.19
C LEU A 9 69.01 35.88 -13.46
N PRO A 10 68.82 36.77 -12.43
CA PRO A 10 69.05 36.55 -10.99
C PRO A 10 67.92 37.06 -10.03
N SER A 11 68.29 37.01 -8.76
CA SER A 11 67.60 36.95 -7.47
C SER A 11 67.19 38.27 -6.77
N LEU A 12 66.33 38.10 -5.74
CA LEU A 12 66.06 38.91 -4.51
C LEU A 12 64.91 39.95 -4.54
N PRO A 13 64.29 40.33 -3.39
CA PRO A 13 64.05 39.62 -2.12
C PRO A 13 62.59 39.78 -1.59
N ALA A 14 62.37 39.19 -0.41
CA ALA A 14 61.18 39.12 0.43
C ALA A 14 60.32 40.41 0.60
N ALA A 15 58.99 40.21 0.59
CA ALA A 15 58.01 40.93 1.40
C ALA A 15 56.78 40.01 1.57
N LEU A 16 56.65 39.30 2.69
CA LEU A 16 55.87 39.70 3.87
C LEU A 16 54.39 39.99 3.59
N GLY A 17 53.56 38.99 3.94
CA GLY A 17 52.23 39.19 4.48
C GLY A 17 51.08 38.88 3.53
N TRP A 18 49.98 38.38 4.12
CA TRP A 18 48.64 38.24 3.52
C TRP A 18 48.28 36.88 2.88
N SER A 19 48.56 35.76 3.56
CA SER A 19 48.01 34.43 3.19
C SER A 19 47.35 33.67 4.34
N TRP A 20 46.68 34.35 5.27
CA TRP A 20 45.96 33.70 6.40
C TRP A 20 44.53 34.18 6.64
N VAL A 21 43.88 34.87 5.69
CA VAL A 21 42.47 35.30 5.84
C VAL A 21 41.51 34.61 4.86
N LEU A 22 42.00 33.91 3.84
CA LEU A 22 41.15 33.16 2.88
C LEU A 22 41.01 31.66 3.17
N GLY A 23 41.77 31.11 4.13
CA GLY A 23 41.70 29.70 4.53
C GLY A 23 40.67 29.37 5.62
N ALA A 24 40.10 30.38 6.30
CA ALA A 24 39.14 30.19 7.39
C ALA A 24 37.67 30.44 6.97
N ALA A 25 37.41 30.99 5.79
CA ALA A 25 36.04 31.26 5.30
C ALA A 25 35.42 30.08 4.51
N LEU A 26 36.22 29.07 4.12
CA LEU A 26 35.75 27.91 3.35
C LEU A 26 35.53 26.64 4.20
N LEU A 27 35.78 26.69 5.51
CA LEU A 27 35.59 25.56 6.44
C LEU A 27 34.45 25.78 7.47
N LEU A 28 33.73 26.90 7.38
CA LEU A 28 32.53 27.19 8.18
C LEU A 28 31.21 27.07 7.38
N TRP A 29 31.27 26.54 6.16
CA TRP A 29 30.10 26.13 5.36
C TRP A 29 29.80 24.64 5.51
N SER A 30 30.05 24.09 6.69
CA SER A 30 29.55 22.78 7.09
C SER A 30 28.06 22.93 7.45
N GLY A 31 27.22 22.99 6.41
CA GLY A 31 25.92 22.32 6.39
C GLY A 31 24.90 22.59 7.49
N CYS A 32 24.89 23.75 8.15
CA CYS A 32 23.68 24.21 8.83
C CYS A 32 22.65 24.55 7.74
N SER A 33 21.94 23.53 7.28
CA SER A 33 20.73 23.70 6.48
C SER A 33 19.78 24.54 7.33
N LEU A 34 19.69 25.84 7.04
CA LEU A 34 18.69 26.71 7.64
C LEU A 34 17.34 26.06 7.38
N LEU A 35 16.77 25.44 8.42
CA LEU A 35 15.47 24.79 8.35
C LEU A 35 14.49 25.83 7.82
N GLN A 36 13.92 25.57 6.64
CA GLN A 36 12.92 26.47 6.09
C GLN A 36 11.76 26.56 7.09
N PRO A 37 11.30 27.78 7.43
CA PRO A 37 10.19 27.93 8.34
C PRO A 37 8.94 27.25 7.75
N LEU A 38 8.12 26.66 8.63
CA LEU A 38 6.85 26.07 8.22
C LEU A 38 5.94 27.17 7.66
N GLN A 39 5.42 26.94 6.46
CA GLN A 39 4.34 27.73 5.86
C GLN A 39 3.01 27.29 6.48
N GLN A 40 2.03 28.20 6.53
CA GLN A 40 0.71 27.91 7.07
C GLN A 40 -0.37 28.02 6.00
N PHE A 41 -1.33 27.10 6.04
CA PHE A 41 -2.54 27.12 5.22
C PHE A 41 -3.77 26.95 6.14
N SER A 42 -4.56 28.00 6.29
CA SER A 42 -5.72 28.03 7.18
C SER A 42 -7.02 27.65 6.46
N LEU A 43 -7.86 26.86 7.12
CA LEU A 43 -9.23 26.51 6.69
C LEU A 43 -10.28 27.23 7.55
N GLY A 44 -9.96 28.46 7.95
CA GLY A 44 -10.79 29.26 8.84
C GLY A 44 -10.98 28.56 10.18
N ASP A 45 -12.22 28.50 10.66
CA ASP A 45 -12.51 27.92 11.96
C ASP A 45 -12.23 26.42 12.01
N LEU A 46 -12.18 25.69 10.90
CA LEU A 46 -12.01 24.22 10.92
C LEU A 46 -10.66 23.78 11.49
N GLY A 47 -9.61 24.54 11.25
CA GLY A 47 -8.23 24.22 11.61
C GLY A 47 -7.25 24.77 10.58
N HIS A 48 -5.99 24.39 10.69
CA HIS A 48 -4.95 24.80 9.76
C HIS A 48 -3.93 23.69 9.54
N PHE A 49 -3.17 23.82 8.45
CA PHE A 49 -2.01 22.99 8.16
C PHE A 49 -0.75 23.82 8.27
N ALA A 50 0.31 23.21 8.80
CA ALA A 50 1.68 23.71 8.68
C ALA A 50 2.45 22.79 7.74
N TYR A 51 3.25 23.34 6.84
CA TYR A 51 3.97 22.52 5.86
C TYR A 51 5.31 23.10 5.43
N ARG A 52 6.18 22.24 4.91
CA ARG A 52 7.47 22.59 4.31
C ARG A 52 7.76 21.65 3.14
N ARG A 53 8.38 22.19 2.10
CA ARG A 53 8.76 21.40 0.91
C ARG A 53 9.94 20.48 1.17
N SER A 54 10.03 19.40 0.42
CA SER A 54 11.20 18.52 0.45
C SER A 54 12.45 19.26 -0.03
N ASN A 55 13.61 18.83 0.45
CA ASN A 55 14.87 19.35 -0.05
C ASN A 55 15.05 18.89 -1.52
N GLY A 56 15.56 19.77 -2.40
CA GLY A 56 15.56 19.54 -3.85
C GLY A 56 16.20 18.22 -4.35
N ASN A 57 17.03 17.57 -3.54
CA ASN A 57 17.66 16.27 -3.85
C ASN A 57 16.80 15.04 -3.47
N GLN A 58 15.68 15.22 -2.79
CA GLN A 58 14.78 14.17 -2.27
C GLN A 58 13.36 14.40 -2.85
N GLY A 59 13.25 14.38 -4.18
CA GLY A 59 11.95 14.48 -4.87
C GLY A 59 11.01 13.34 -4.49
N GLY A 60 9.72 13.62 -4.37
CA GLY A 60 8.68 12.60 -4.16
C GLY A 60 8.55 12.01 -2.75
N ILE A 61 9.21 12.54 -1.71
CA ILE A 61 9.13 11.99 -0.34
C ILE A 61 8.47 12.99 0.62
N VAL A 62 7.47 12.54 1.36
CA VAL A 62 6.73 13.39 2.31
C VAL A 62 6.38 12.66 3.61
N VAL A 63 6.43 13.41 4.71
CA VAL A 63 5.97 13.01 6.04
C VAL A 63 4.66 13.75 6.35
N GLY A 64 3.64 13.00 6.77
CA GLY A 64 2.34 13.53 7.16
C GLY A 64 2.04 13.29 8.64
N VAL A 65 1.64 14.34 9.35
CA VAL A 65 1.21 14.27 10.77
C VAL A 65 -0.21 14.85 10.88
N PRO A 66 -1.27 14.03 10.79
CA PRO A 66 -2.62 14.55 10.61
C PRO A 66 -3.20 15.29 11.82
N HIS A 67 -2.68 15.09 13.04
CA HIS A 67 -3.29 15.59 14.29
C HIS A 67 -2.31 16.31 15.23
N GLY A 68 -1.57 17.29 14.75
CA GLY A 68 -0.48 17.95 15.48
C GLY A 68 -0.83 18.49 16.87
N ARG A 69 -1.98 19.16 17.07
CA ARG A 69 -2.36 19.65 18.42
C ARG A 69 -2.67 18.51 19.39
N ALA A 70 -3.35 17.48 18.92
CA ALA A 70 -3.76 16.36 19.77
C ALA A 70 -2.62 15.36 20.02
N GLU A 71 -1.64 15.33 19.12
CA GLU A 71 -0.53 14.38 19.12
C GLU A 71 0.80 15.15 18.95
N PRO A 72 1.18 16.06 19.88
CA PRO A 72 2.36 16.92 19.71
C PRO A 72 3.65 16.13 19.52
N LYS A 73 3.78 14.97 20.18
CA LYS A 73 4.92 14.07 20.00
C LYS A 73 4.98 13.43 18.62
N ALA A 74 3.85 13.23 17.95
CA ALA A 74 3.84 12.80 16.55
C ALA A 74 4.42 13.88 15.63
N VAL A 75 4.25 15.16 15.97
CA VAL A 75 4.88 16.29 15.25
C VAL A 75 6.39 16.21 15.40
N GLU A 76 6.89 16.07 16.63
CA GLU A 76 8.33 15.97 16.88
C GLU A 76 8.98 14.78 16.15
N TYR A 77 8.37 13.58 16.21
CA TYR A 77 8.83 12.44 15.39
C TYR A 77 8.78 12.75 13.89
N GLY A 78 7.70 13.38 13.42
CA GLY A 78 7.51 13.71 12.00
C GLY A 78 8.55 14.71 11.49
N GLU A 79 8.85 15.74 12.27
CA GLU A 79 9.90 16.73 11.98
C GLU A 79 11.27 16.06 11.90
N ARG A 80 11.63 15.24 12.89
CA ARG A 80 12.92 14.56 12.91
C ARG A 80 13.10 13.56 11.78
N ILE A 81 12.06 12.78 11.46
CA ILE A 81 12.06 11.90 10.28
C ILE A 81 12.23 12.75 9.01
N SER A 82 11.44 13.83 8.86
CA SER A 82 11.49 14.71 7.69
C SER A 82 12.87 15.31 7.49
N ASP A 83 13.48 15.85 8.55
CA ASP A 83 14.83 16.41 8.51
C ASP A 83 15.88 15.35 8.16
N ALA A 84 15.80 14.18 8.82
CA ALA A 84 16.77 13.10 8.69
C ALA A 84 16.78 12.43 7.31
N ILE A 85 15.69 12.52 6.55
CA ILE A 85 15.60 12.00 5.18
C ILE A 85 15.36 13.10 4.13
N GLY A 86 15.38 14.38 4.51
CA GLY A 86 15.13 15.51 3.61
C GLY A 86 13.74 15.52 2.96
N ALA A 87 12.74 14.89 3.57
CA ALA A 87 11.38 14.80 3.05
C ALA A 87 10.60 16.12 3.27
N GLY A 88 9.56 16.33 2.47
CA GLY A 88 8.55 17.34 2.78
C GLY A 88 7.81 16.99 4.07
N LEU A 89 7.17 17.98 4.70
CA LEU A 89 6.41 17.79 5.92
C LEU A 89 5.05 18.49 5.79
N VAL A 90 3.97 17.82 6.19
CA VAL A 90 2.63 18.42 6.34
C VAL A 90 2.02 17.98 7.67
N VAL A 91 1.63 18.96 8.49
CA VAL A 91 1.06 18.76 9.82
C VAL A 91 -0.33 19.40 9.87
N GLY A 92 -1.36 18.65 10.28
CA GLY A 92 -2.72 19.16 10.46
C GLY A 92 -3.02 19.48 11.92
N TYR A 93 -3.53 20.67 12.22
CA TYR A 93 -3.88 21.10 13.57
C TYR A 93 -5.40 21.29 13.72
N ASP A 94 -5.90 21.09 14.94
CA ASP A 94 -7.29 21.36 15.36
C ASP A 94 -8.40 20.43 14.81
N PHE A 95 -8.12 19.65 13.76
CA PHE A 95 -9.11 18.75 13.15
C PHE A 95 -9.58 17.60 14.08
N ASN A 96 -8.67 17.04 14.89
CA ASN A 96 -9.00 15.91 15.77
C ASN A 96 -10.01 16.29 16.87
N ALA A 97 -9.90 17.48 17.47
CA ALA A 97 -10.84 17.97 18.47
C ALA A 97 -12.28 18.08 17.91
N LYS A 98 -12.39 18.26 16.60
CA LYS A 98 -13.66 18.34 15.87
C LYS A 98 -14.10 17.01 15.25
N ARG A 99 -13.32 15.95 15.45
CA ARG A 99 -13.51 14.62 14.86
C ARG A 99 -13.58 14.68 13.32
N ILE A 100 -12.77 15.54 12.72
CA ILE A 100 -12.67 15.72 11.27
C ILE A 100 -11.53 14.82 10.77
N PRO A 101 -11.79 13.83 9.89
CA PRO A 101 -10.74 13.00 9.32
C PRO A 101 -9.82 13.79 8.39
N VAL A 102 -8.51 13.56 8.51
CA VAL A 102 -7.47 14.26 7.74
C VAL A 102 -6.77 13.34 6.73
N SER A 103 -6.41 12.12 7.13
CA SER A 103 -5.59 11.20 6.29
C SER A 103 -6.41 10.25 5.41
N GLN A 104 -7.73 10.38 5.42
CA GLN A 104 -8.64 9.54 4.65
C GLN A 104 -9.98 10.26 4.44
N PRO A 105 -10.68 9.99 3.35
CA PRO A 105 -12.03 10.51 3.15
C PRO A 105 -13.00 9.89 4.15
N LEU A 106 -14.18 10.51 4.32
CA LEU A 106 -15.29 9.89 5.03
C LEU A 106 -15.90 8.80 4.15
N VAL A 107 -15.31 7.61 4.24
CA VAL A 107 -15.86 6.39 3.63
C VAL A 107 -16.74 5.72 4.67
N HIS A 108 -17.98 5.40 4.31
CA HIS A 108 -18.82 4.55 5.15
C HIS A 108 -18.08 3.21 5.38
N GLN A 109 -17.94 2.77 6.64
CA GLN A 109 -17.35 1.48 7.00
C GLN A 109 -18.29 0.30 6.68
N SER A 110 -19.17 0.45 5.70
CA SER A 110 -20.17 -0.53 5.28
C SER A 110 -20.20 -0.53 3.75
N PRO A 111 -20.52 -1.66 3.10
CA PRO A 111 -20.68 -1.66 1.66
C PRO A 111 -21.75 -0.63 1.35
N VAL A 112 -21.43 0.20 0.37
CA VAL A 112 -22.16 1.43 0.16
C VAL A 112 -23.61 1.04 -0.18
N GLY A 113 -24.52 1.38 0.71
CA GLY A 113 -25.89 0.87 0.62
C GLY A 113 -26.82 1.46 1.67
N TRP A 114 -26.55 2.66 2.18
CA TRP A 114 -27.44 3.33 3.12
C TRP A 114 -27.57 4.83 2.77
N PRO A 115 -28.79 5.42 2.88
CA PRO A 115 -29.02 6.82 2.54
C PRO A 115 -28.38 7.73 3.58
N ALA A 116 -27.75 8.80 3.11
CA ALA A 116 -27.17 9.83 3.97
C ALA A 116 -28.28 10.62 4.69
N GLY A 117 -28.51 10.31 5.97
CA GLY A 117 -29.26 11.16 6.90
C GLY A 117 -28.30 11.90 7.83
N GLY A 118 -28.39 13.24 7.83
CA GLY A 118 -27.84 14.10 8.90
C GLY A 118 -26.47 14.72 8.62
N ALA A 119 -26.43 16.06 8.59
CA ALA A 119 -25.28 16.97 8.62
C ALA A 119 -23.87 16.34 8.47
N ARG A 120 -23.33 16.33 7.24
CA ARG A 120 -21.93 15.96 6.97
C ARG A 120 -20.99 16.93 7.68
N ARG A 121 -20.32 16.50 8.75
CA ARG A 121 -18.96 16.99 9.01
C ARG A 121 -18.14 16.50 7.82
N GLY A 122 -17.57 17.39 7.02
CA GLY A 122 -16.68 17.01 5.92
C GLY A 122 -15.39 16.36 6.43
N SER A 123 -14.64 15.71 5.56
CA SER A 123 -13.22 15.41 5.78
C SER A 123 -12.40 16.51 5.13
N VAL A 124 -11.25 16.86 5.74
CA VAL A 124 -10.26 17.78 5.13
C VAL A 124 -9.18 17.03 4.35
N TYR A 125 -9.46 15.77 4.00
CA TYR A 125 -8.57 14.94 3.20
C TYR A 125 -8.20 15.56 1.85
N PRO A 126 -9.14 16.15 1.06
CA PRO A 126 -8.76 16.79 -0.22
C PRO A 126 -7.74 17.91 -0.06
N GLU A 127 -7.86 18.72 0.99
CA GLU A 127 -6.92 19.81 1.28
C GLU A 127 -5.58 19.25 1.76
N PHE A 128 -5.60 18.21 2.59
CA PHE A 128 -4.39 17.53 3.04
C PHE A 128 -3.63 16.87 1.89
N THR A 129 -4.32 16.16 0.99
CA THR A 129 -3.68 15.51 -0.17
C THR A 129 -3.05 16.52 -1.12
N LYS A 130 -3.74 17.64 -1.38
CA LYS A 130 -3.21 18.73 -2.17
C LYS A 130 -1.89 19.25 -1.59
N LEU A 131 -1.83 19.50 -0.29
CA LEU A 131 -0.61 19.95 0.37
C LEU A 131 0.51 18.88 0.34
N LEU A 132 0.17 17.61 0.52
CA LEU A 132 1.16 16.52 0.40
C LEU A 132 1.78 16.48 -1.01
N GLN A 133 0.99 16.74 -2.05
CA GLN A 133 1.47 16.79 -3.44
C GLN A 133 2.29 18.06 -3.72
N GLU A 134 1.90 19.21 -3.17
CA GLU A 134 2.61 20.49 -3.35
C GLU A 134 3.92 20.59 -2.56
N THR A 135 4.10 19.71 -1.56
CA THR A 135 5.34 19.64 -0.76
C THR A 135 6.44 18.80 -1.39
N VAL A 136 6.14 18.06 -2.46
CA VAL A 136 7.12 17.24 -3.17
C VAL A 136 7.32 17.72 -4.61
N SER A 137 8.52 17.51 -5.14
CA SER A 137 8.78 17.69 -6.57
C SER A 137 8.52 16.38 -7.32
N GLY A 138 7.64 16.41 -8.33
CA GLY A 138 7.29 15.23 -9.12
C GLY A 138 6.26 14.30 -8.45
N PRO A 139 6.10 13.06 -8.94
CA PRO A 139 5.18 12.10 -8.34
C PRO A 139 5.62 11.72 -6.92
N MET A 140 4.65 11.44 -6.05
CA MET A 140 4.91 10.98 -4.70
C MET A 140 5.36 9.52 -4.72
N GLN A 141 6.62 9.28 -4.38
CA GLN A 141 7.25 7.96 -4.37
C GLN A 141 7.11 7.30 -2.99
N PHE A 142 7.31 8.07 -1.91
CA PHE A 142 7.31 7.54 -0.55
C PHE A 142 6.57 8.45 0.44
N TYR A 143 5.60 7.87 1.16
CA TYR A 143 4.84 8.55 2.20
C TYR A 143 5.07 7.94 3.58
N VAL A 144 5.27 8.77 4.60
CA VAL A 144 5.31 8.34 6.00
C VAL A 144 4.29 9.12 6.82
N GLY A 145 3.25 8.44 7.30
CA GLY A 145 2.31 8.97 8.27
C GLY A 145 2.79 8.69 9.68
N VAL A 146 2.80 9.69 10.57
CA VAL A 146 3.20 9.50 11.97
C VAL A 146 2.02 9.85 12.88
N ARG A 147 1.74 8.95 13.82
CA ARG A 147 0.67 9.05 14.82
C ARG A 147 1.18 8.58 16.17
N VAL A 148 0.59 9.12 17.24
CA VAL A 148 0.74 8.57 18.59
C VAL A 148 -0.64 8.13 19.07
N ALA A 149 -0.73 6.93 19.65
CA ALA A 149 -1.96 6.41 20.22
C ALA A 149 -2.42 7.29 21.40
N ASP A 150 -3.73 7.49 21.54
CA ASP A 150 -4.26 8.21 22.69
C ASP A 150 -4.02 7.45 24.01
N ASN A 151 -4.10 8.16 25.14
CA ASN A 151 -3.93 7.57 26.48
C ASN A 151 -4.97 6.49 26.83
N ARG A 152 -6.03 6.34 26.03
CA ARG A 152 -7.10 5.35 26.27
C ARG A 152 -6.83 4.04 25.52
N SER A 153 -5.95 4.07 24.54
CA SER A 153 -5.60 2.93 23.71
C SER A 153 -4.35 2.28 24.27
N GLU A 154 -4.51 1.21 25.06
CA GLU A 154 -3.42 0.36 25.53
C GLU A 154 -2.84 -0.46 24.36
N VAL A 155 -2.06 0.20 23.50
CA VAL A 155 -1.31 -0.49 22.45
C VAL A 155 0.09 -0.78 23.00
N PRO A 156 0.51 -2.04 23.16
CA PRO A 156 1.82 -2.37 23.74
C PRO A 156 2.95 -2.35 22.70
N ARG A 157 2.65 -2.05 21.44
CA ARG A 157 3.55 -2.19 20.29
C ARG A 157 3.39 -1.04 19.30
N ILE A 158 4.39 -0.85 18.44
CA ILE A 158 4.23 0.02 17.27
C ILE A 158 3.33 -0.70 16.26
N GLU A 159 2.31 -0.02 15.75
CA GLU A 159 1.40 -0.57 14.74
C GLU A 159 1.53 0.19 13.44
N VAL A 160 1.69 -0.54 12.33
CA VAL A 160 1.99 0.06 11.03
C VAL A 160 1.03 -0.45 9.97
N ALA A 161 0.40 0.47 9.25
CA ALA A 161 -0.26 0.15 8.00
C ALA A 161 0.69 0.42 6.84
N ALA A 162 0.94 -0.58 6.00
CA ALA A 162 1.81 -0.43 4.84
C ALA A 162 1.05 -0.47 3.52
N GLY A 163 1.53 0.28 2.53
CA GLY A 163 1.05 0.24 1.15
C GLY A 163 2.24 0.22 0.19
N GLY A 164 2.11 -0.50 -0.92
CA GLY A 164 3.17 -0.55 -1.94
C GLY A 164 4.37 -1.44 -1.59
N PHE A 165 4.18 -2.46 -0.76
CA PHE A 165 5.24 -3.40 -0.38
C PHE A 165 4.74 -4.83 -0.55
N SER A 166 5.61 -5.71 -1.05
CA SER A 166 5.39 -7.16 -1.04
C SER A 166 5.48 -7.71 0.39
N PHE A 167 4.90 -8.90 0.62
CA PHE A 167 4.97 -9.57 1.92
C PHE A 167 6.42 -9.78 2.39
N GLU A 168 7.33 -10.12 1.48
CA GLU A 168 8.74 -10.31 1.78
C GLU A 168 9.43 -9.01 2.20
N GLU A 169 9.14 -7.91 1.49
CA GLU A 169 9.64 -6.59 1.88
C GLU A 169 9.14 -6.22 3.27
N LEU A 170 7.87 -6.48 3.59
CA LEU A 170 7.34 -6.24 4.93
C LEU A 170 7.99 -7.13 6.00
N LEU A 171 8.29 -8.39 5.70
CA LEU A 171 9.00 -9.29 6.61
C LEU A 171 10.44 -8.79 6.84
N ALA A 172 11.12 -8.35 5.79
CA ALA A 172 12.44 -7.73 5.88
C ALA A 172 12.40 -6.43 6.70
N LEU A 173 11.38 -5.60 6.51
CA LEU A 173 11.17 -4.39 7.31
C LEU A 173 10.98 -4.71 8.79
N LYS A 174 10.14 -5.71 9.12
CA LYS A 174 9.92 -6.14 10.50
C LYS A 174 11.21 -6.68 11.15
N ALA A 175 12.00 -7.46 10.42
CA ALA A 175 13.30 -7.95 10.89
C ALA A 175 14.29 -6.79 11.09
N SER A 176 14.33 -5.82 10.17
CA SER A 176 15.22 -4.65 10.27
C SER A 176 14.90 -3.78 11.47
N TYR A 177 13.61 -3.58 11.80
CA TYR A 177 13.18 -2.85 12.99
C TYR A 177 13.75 -3.49 14.26
N ARG A 178 13.59 -4.81 14.42
CA ARG A 178 14.06 -5.52 15.62
C ARG A 178 15.56 -5.36 15.81
N ARG A 179 16.33 -5.51 14.73
CA ARG A 179 17.79 -5.30 14.73
C ARG A 179 18.15 -3.86 15.12
N LEU A 180 17.60 -2.86 14.43
CA LEU A 180 17.88 -1.45 14.70
C LEU A 180 17.48 -1.03 16.12
N ARG A 181 16.35 -1.52 16.61
CA ARG A 181 15.91 -1.34 18.00
C ARG A 181 16.92 -1.92 18.98
N ASP A 182 17.34 -3.17 18.77
CA ASP A 182 18.25 -3.84 19.69
C ASP A 182 19.65 -3.19 19.69
N GLU A 183 20.13 -2.73 18.54
CA GLU A 183 21.38 -1.97 18.41
C GLU A 183 21.28 -0.59 19.10
N SER A 184 20.24 0.19 18.80
CA SER A 184 20.12 1.57 19.31
C SER A 184 19.81 1.61 20.81
N LEU A 185 19.04 0.65 21.32
CA LEU A 185 18.70 0.58 22.76
C LEU A 185 19.80 -0.05 23.62
N GLY A 186 20.93 -0.49 23.04
CA GLY A 186 22.07 -1.00 23.81
C GLY A 186 22.60 0.00 24.85
N GLY A 187 22.47 1.31 24.58
CA GLY A 187 22.81 2.39 25.51
C GLY A 187 21.69 2.80 26.48
N TRP A 188 20.51 2.19 26.39
CA TRP A 188 19.30 2.59 27.10
C TRP A 188 18.69 1.42 27.90
N PRO A 189 19.37 0.89 28.93
CA PRO A 189 18.95 -0.34 29.61
C PRO A 189 17.60 -0.24 30.33
N ALA A 190 17.17 0.97 30.70
CA ALA A 190 15.89 1.22 31.36
C ALA A 190 14.72 1.39 30.37
N VAL A 191 14.99 1.58 29.08
CA VAL A 191 13.96 1.80 28.06
C VAL A 191 13.41 0.44 27.60
N PRO A 192 12.08 0.22 27.67
CA PRO A 192 11.49 -1.06 27.29
C PRO A 192 11.63 -1.33 25.80
N LYS A 193 11.83 -2.60 25.45
CA LYS A 193 11.84 -3.07 24.05
C LYS A 193 10.42 -3.31 23.56
N VAL A 194 9.97 -2.46 22.64
CA VAL A 194 8.65 -2.47 22.02
C VAL A 194 8.78 -3.16 20.66
N ASP A 195 7.89 -4.11 20.35
CA ASP A 195 7.88 -4.78 19.03
C ASP A 195 7.07 -3.97 18.01
N VAL A 196 7.11 -4.39 16.75
CA VAL A 196 6.29 -3.82 15.66
C VAL A 196 5.32 -4.85 15.10
N ALA A 197 4.08 -4.44 14.88
CA ALA A 197 3.09 -5.15 14.08
C ALA A 197 2.84 -4.39 12.77
N ILE A 198 2.93 -5.09 11.64
CA ILE A 198 2.80 -4.48 10.32
C ILE A 198 1.65 -5.14 9.57
N HIS A 199 0.60 -4.39 9.25
CA HIS A 199 -0.49 -4.88 8.41
C HIS A 199 -0.07 -4.88 6.93
N PRO A 200 -0.31 -5.95 6.14
CA PRO A 200 -1.18 -7.10 6.44
C PRO A 200 -0.51 -8.33 7.08
N LEU A 201 0.77 -8.30 7.47
CA LEU A 201 1.43 -9.44 8.12
C LEU A 201 0.82 -9.78 9.49
N ASP A 202 0.46 -8.74 10.26
CA ASP A 202 -0.02 -8.84 11.63
C ASP A 202 -1.38 -8.14 11.80
N ASP A 203 -2.11 -8.53 12.86
CA ASP A 203 -3.26 -7.77 13.34
C ASP A 203 -2.81 -6.49 14.06
N ILE A 204 -3.50 -5.40 13.72
CA ILE A 204 -3.35 -4.09 14.36
C ILE A 204 -4.68 -3.66 14.96
N SER A 205 -4.62 -2.87 16.04
CA SER A 205 -5.79 -2.48 16.84
C SER A 205 -6.74 -1.49 16.15
N TRP A 206 -6.37 -0.97 14.98
CA TRP A 206 -7.15 0.03 14.26
C TRP A 206 -7.39 -0.39 12.82
N THR A 207 -8.52 0.07 12.27
CA THR A 207 -8.87 -0.20 10.87
C THR A 207 -8.01 0.64 9.92
N SER A 208 -7.05 -0.02 9.26
CA SER A 208 -6.18 0.62 8.28
C SER A 208 -6.79 0.72 6.88
N TYR A 209 -7.98 0.15 6.68
CA TYR A 209 -8.60 0.03 5.37
C TYR A 209 -8.79 1.39 4.68
N GLY A 210 -9.29 2.39 5.40
CA GLY A 210 -9.52 3.72 4.84
C GLY A 210 -8.21 4.39 4.39
N VAL A 211 -7.16 4.35 5.20
CA VAL A 211 -5.87 4.96 4.82
C VAL A 211 -5.15 4.20 3.69
N ARG A 212 -5.31 2.88 3.60
CA ARG A 212 -4.68 2.01 2.59
C ARG A 212 -5.35 2.09 1.23
N ASN A 213 -6.69 2.11 1.22
CA ASN A 213 -7.46 1.85 0.01
C ASN A 213 -8.14 3.12 -0.56
N TYR A 214 -8.28 4.17 0.25
CA TYR A 214 -8.92 5.46 -0.14
C TYR A 214 -8.13 6.69 0.29
N GLY A 215 -7.19 6.51 1.22
CA GLY A 215 -6.49 7.59 1.92
C GLY A 215 -5.07 7.79 1.42
N VAL A 216 -4.25 8.37 2.31
CA VAL A 216 -2.89 8.81 1.99
C VAL A 216 -1.97 7.74 1.38
N LEU A 217 -2.15 6.45 1.70
CA LEU A 217 -1.31 5.39 1.14
C LEU A 217 -1.67 5.03 -0.30
N LEU A 218 -2.77 5.57 -0.86
CA LEU A 218 -3.08 5.50 -2.29
C LEU A 218 -2.20 6.46 -3.11
N LEU A 219 -1.81 7.60 -2.52
CA LEU A 219 -1.16 8.72 -3.23
C LEU A 219 0.30 8.44 -3.59
N ALA A 220 0.98 7.65 -2.78
CA ALA A 220 2.39 7.30 -2.98
C ALA A 220 2.52 5.93 -3.63
N GLU A 221 3.59 5.70 -4.39
CA GLU A 221 3.95 4.37 -4.85
C GLU A 221 4.15 3.41 -3.67
N ARG A 222 4.80 3.88 -2.61
CA ARG A 222 5.02 3.13 -1.36
C ARG A 222 4.82 4.01 -0.14
N GLY A 223 4.47 3.42 1.00
CA GLY A 223 4.36 4.19 2.23
C GLY A 223 3.99 3.40 3.48
N LEU A 224 4.18 4.05 4.62
CA LEU A 224 3.91 3.54 5.95
C LEU A 224 3.06 4.55 6.73
N VAL A 225 2.05 4.11 7.45
CA VAL A 225 1.41 4.90 8.51
C VAL A 225 1.75 4.24 9.83
N ILE A 226 2.62 4.90 10.60
CA ILE A 226 3.18 4.44 11.86
C ILE A 226 2.37 5.03 13.02
N ARG A 227 1.80 4.16 13.85
CA ARG A 227 1.14 4.52 15.10
C ARG A 227 1.98 4.03 16.28
N LEU A 228 2.59 4.98 16.97
CA LEU A 228 3.43 4.76 18.12
C LEU A 228 2.56 4.62 19.39
N PRO A 229 2.89 3.73 20.33
CA PRO A 229 2.18 3.68 21.60
C PRO A 229 2.57 4.86 22.49
N GLN A 230 1.64 5.30 23.35
CA GLN A 230 1.82 6.48 24.20
C GLN A 230 3.06 6.39 25.10
N ALA A 231 3.46 5.19 25.50
CA ALA A 231 4.67 4.96 26.29
C ALA A 231 5.96 5.48 25.62
N LEU A 232 5.99 5.60 24.29
CA LEU A 232 7.12 6.14 23.53
C LEU A 232 7.09 7.66 23.39
N ALA A 233 6.05 8.33 23.89
CA ALA A 233 5.89 9.78 23.78
C ALA A 233 6.54 10.57 24.94
N ALA A 234 7.13 9.88 25.92
CA ALA A 234 7.58 10.50 27.18
C ALA A 234 9.08 10.27 27.46
N GLY A 235 9.75 11.32 27.94
CA GLY A 235 11.10 11.27 28.52
C GLY A 235 12.13 10.50 27.68
N ASP A 236 12.88 9.63 28.35
CA ASP A 236 13.95 8.82 27.76
C ASP A 236 13.44 7.86 26.67
N ASN A 237 12.20 7.39 26.78
CA ASN A 237 11.61 6.53 25.74
C ASN A 237 11.49 7.27 24.41
N PHE A 238 11.08 8.55 24.45
CA PHE A 238 11.00 9.37 23.24
C PHE A 238 12.38 9.54 22.61
N ALA A 239 13.38 9.96 23.41
CA ALA A 239 14.74 10.18 22.93
C ALA A 239 15.33 8.90 22.29
N ALA A 240 15.15 7.75 22.94
CA ALA A 240 15.67 6.49 22.45
C ALA A 240 14.94 5.98 21.19
N TYR A 241 13.61 6.08 21.14
CA TYR A 241 12.83 5.57 20.01
C TYR A 241 12.78 6.50 18.81
N ASP A 242 13.06 7.78 18.98
CA ASP A 242 13.25 8.71 17.88
C ASP A 242 14.35 8.24 16.93
N ASP A 243 15.52 7.88 17.46
CA ASP A 243 16.62 7.33 16.67
C ASP A 243 16.23 6.00 16.00
N VAL A 244 15.58 5.10 16.74
CA VAL A 244 15.13 3.79 16.22
C VAL A 244 14.15 3.95 15.06
N VAL A 245 13.11 4.76 15.24
CA VAL A 245 12.05 4.94 14.24
C VAL A 245 12.61 5.67 13.03
N THR A 246 13.43 6.71 13.23
CA THR A 246 14.07 7.45 12.15
C THR A 246 15.01 6.58 11.32
N ALA A 247 15.85 5.77 11.98
CA ALA A 247 16.73 4.82 11.29
C ALA A 247 15.93 3.75 10.52
N TRP A 248 14.83 3.27 11.11
CA TRP A 248 13.96 2.28 10.47
C TRP A 248 13.22 2.85 9.26
N VAL A 249 12.70 4.08 9.33
CA VAL A 249 12.07 4.76 8.19
C VAL A 249 13.08 4.99 7.06
N ARG A 250 14.33 5.37 7.38
CA ARG A 250 15.40 5.47 6.38
C ARG A 250 15.67 4.12 5.71
N HIS A 251 15.68 3.03 6.47
CA HIS A 251 15.80 1.69 5.91
C HIS A 251 14.61 1.34 4.98
N ALA A 252 13.39 1.70 5.38
CA ALA A 252 12.20 1.51 4.56
C ALA A 252 12.24 2.30 3.25
N LEU A 253 12.73 3.53 3.28
CA LEU A 253 12.95 4.34 2.09
C LEU A 253 13.99 3.70 1.15
N ASN A 254 15.11 3.22 1.70
CA ASN A 254 16.13 2.54 0.90
C ASN A 254 15.59 1.26 0.24
N LEU A 255 14.74 0.51 0.94
CA LEU A 255 14.05 -0.65 0.37
C LEU A 255 13.08 -0.23 -0.74
N ALA A 256 12.28 0.82 -0.50
CA ALA A 256 11.34 1.36 -1.47
C ALA A 256 12.02 1.83 -2.77
N GLN A 257 13.23 2.38 -2.67
CA GLN A 257 14.03 2.83 -3.81
C GLN A 257 14.87 1.71 -4.47
N GLY A 258 14.74 0.46 -4.03
CA GLY A 258 15.55 -0.66 -4.52
C GLY A 258 17.04 -0.59 -4.15
N ARG A 259 17.41 0.30 -3.23
CA ARG A 259 18.80 0.53 -2.79
C ARG A 259 19.25 -0.43 -1.68
N ALA A 260 18.33 -1.22 -1.13
CA ALA A 260 18.62 -2.17 -0.06
C ALA A 260 19.41 -3.41 -0.52
N GLY A 261 19.70 -3.56 -1.83
CA GLY A 261 20.49 -4.67 -2.38
C GLY A 261 19.82 -6.04 -2.22
N THR A 262 18.51 -6.07 -1.97
CA THR A 262 17.77 -7.32 -1.75
C THR A 262 17.20 -7.84 -3.06
N HIS A 263 17.39 -9.14 -3.35
CA HIS A 263 16.75 -9.83 -4.48
C HIS A 263 15.28 -10.19 -4.18
N LEU A 264 14.51 -9.25 -3.65
CA LEU A 264 13.09 -9.47 -3.37
C LEU A 264 12.25 -9.32 -4.65
N PRO A 265 11.09 -9.99 -4.73
CA PRO A 265 10.18 -9.84 -5.87
C PRO A 265 9.87 -8.36 -6.12
N SER A 266 9.99 -7.91 -7.37
CA SER A 266 9.71 -6.52 -7.72
C SER A 266 8.22 -6.22 -7.54
N PHE A 267 7.93 -5.23 -6.72
CA PHE A 267 6.63 -4.56 -6.65
C PHE A 267 6.70 -3.30 -7.50
N VAL A 268 5.79 -3.15 -8.46
CA VAL A 268 5.70 -1.97 -9.33
C VAL A 268 4.32 -1.35 -9.16
N SER A 269 4.29 -0.07 -8.77
CA SER A 269 3.04 0.68 -8.68
C SER A 269 2.96 1.67 -9.85
N ARG A 270 1.90 1.57 -10.65
CA ARG A 270 1.59 2.54 -11.71
C ARG A 270 0.50 3.48 -11.22
N GLN A 271 0.90 4.69 -10.84
CA GLN A 271 -0.02 5.75 -10.45
C GLN A 271 -0.83 6.26 -11.65
N MET A 272 -2.12 6.47 -11.43
CA MET A 272 -3.07 6.99 -12.41
C MET A 272 -3.89 8.13 -11.80
N THR A 273 -4.64 8.85 -12.63
CA THR A 273 -5.43 10.02 -12.19
C THR A 273 -6.41 9.72 -11.05
N TYR A 274 -7.00 8.53 -11.03
CA TYR A 274 -8.08 8.17 -10.08
C TYR A 274 -7.75 7.00 -9.15
N GLY A 275 -6.51 6.49 -9.20
CA GLY A 275 -6.14 5.26 -8.54
C GLY A 275 -4.78 4.78 -9.01
N ARG A 276 -4.47 3.51 -8.74
CA ARG A 276 -3.21 2.91 -9.17
C ARG A 276 -3.37 1.42 -9.47
N ILE A 277 -2.42 0.91 -10.25
CA ILE A 277 -2.29 -0.51 -10.59
C ILE A 277 -0.99 -1.01 -9.98
N ASP A 278 -1.09 -1.93 -9.04
CA ASP A 278 0.01 -2.56 -8.33
C ASP A 278 0.29 -3.94 -8.94
N ALA A 279 1.52 -4.13 -9.41
CA ALA A 279 1.99 -5.36 -10.03
C ALA A 279 3.05 -6.04 -9.15
N ILE A 280 2.84 -7.34 -8.89
CA ILE A 280 3.75 -8.20 -8.13
C ILE A 280 4.31 -9.25 -9.09
N ALA A 281 5.63 -9.26 -9.25
CA ALA A 281 6.29 -10.26 -10.08
C ALA A 281 6.18 -11.67 -9.48
N ALA A 282 6.24 -12.68 -10.36
CA ALA A 282 6.30 -14.08 -9.95
C ALA A 282 7.61 -14.37 -9.19
N ARG A 283 7.56 -15.30 -8.22
CA ARG A 283 8.77 -15.79 -7.51
C ARG A 283 9.35 -17.06 -8.12
N LYS A 284 8.57 -17.75 -8.95
CA LYS A 284 8.96 -18.90 -9.75
C LYS A 284 8.74 -18.60 -11.22
N GLU A 285 9.46 -19.30 -12.09
CA GLU A 285 9.20 -19.25 -13.53
C GLU A 285 7.75 -19.72 -13.77
N SER A 286 6.89 -18.75 -14.03
CA SER A 286 5.49 -18.93 -14.40
C SER A 286 5.20 -17.94 -15.52
N ARG A 287 4.53 -18.43 -16.55
CA ARG A 287 4.11 -17.67 -17.73
C ARG A 287 2.65 -17.95 -17.97
N GLY A 288 1.92 -16.97 -18.48
CA GLY A 288 0.52 -17.09 -18.81
C GLY A 288 -0.44 -17.24 -17.62
N ILE A 289 0.05 -17.17 -16.37
CA ILE A 289 -0.80 -17.28 -15.16
C ILE A 289 -0.75 -15.96 -14.39
N VAL A 290 -1.91 -15.38 -14.07
CA VAL A 290 -2.00 -14.14 -13.27
C VAL A 290 -3.13 -14.23 -12.25
N LEU A 291 -2.84 -13.84 -11.00
CA LEU A 291 -3.84 -13.55 -9.97
C LEU A 291 -4.23 -12.08 -10.01
N ALA A 292 -5.50 -11.73 -9.76
CA ALA A 292 -5.92 -10.35 -9.81
C ALA A 292 -7.01 -9.92 -8.84
N ALA A 293 -6.93 -8.66 -8.41
CA ALA A 293 -7.97 -7.93 -7.70
C ALA A 293 -8.30 -6.64 -8.47
N PRO A 294 -9.16 -6.70 -9.51
CA PRO A 294 -9.55 -5.54 -10.31
C PRO A 294 -10.40 -4.52 -9.54
N HIS A 295 -10.81 -4.84 -8.32
CA HIS A 295 -11.55 -3.94 -7.44
C HIS A 295 -10.94 -3.92 -6.04
N GLY A 296 -9.60 -4.01 -5.93
CA GLY A 296 -8.89 -4.26 -4.67
C GLY A 296 -9.23 -3.31 -3.52
N SER A 297 -9.57 -2.05 -3.81
CA SER A 297 -10.06 -1.08 -2.84
C SER A 297 -11.57 -1.01 -2.72
N PHE A 298 -12.33 -1.33 -3.76
CA PHE A 298 -13.80 -1.22 -3.76
C PHE A 298 -14.46 -2.45 -3.12
N ASP A 299 -13.96 -3.64 -3.46
CA ASP A 299 -14.38 -4.91 -2.88
C ASP A 299 -13.53 -5.15 -1.63
N TRP A 300 -14.17 -5.37 -0.48
CA TRP A 300 -13.46 -5.44 0.81
C TRP A 300 -12.36 -6.49 0.81
N TYR A 301 -11.18 -6.16 1.34
CA TYR A 301 -10.08 -7.11 1.57
C TYR A 301 -9.54 -7.83 0.31
N THR A 302 -10.11 -7.64 -0.88
CA THR A 302 -9.75 -8.42 -2.08
C THR A 302 -8.32 -8.11 -2.53
N GLY A 303 -7.88 -6.86 -2.42
CA GLY A 303 -6.49 -6.47 -2.67
C GLY A 303 -5.53 -7.22 -1.74
N GLU A 304 -5.77 -7.16 -0.44
CA GLU A 304 -4.96 -7.84 0.58
C GLU A 304 -4.95 -9.36 0.42
N LEU A 305 -6.11 -9.95 0.12
CA LEU A 305 -6.26 -11.37 -0.15
C LEU A 305 -5.37 -11.79 -1.32
N VAL A 306 -5.40 -11.04 -2.43
CA VAL A 306 -4.60 -11.35 -3.62
C VAL A 306 -3.11 -11.13 -3.39
N GLU A 307 -2.69 -10.15 -2.59
CA GLU A 307 -1.30 -10.00 -2.13
C GLU A 307 -0.84 -11.26 -1.39
N GLU A 308 -1.65 -11.75 -0.45
CA GLU A 308 -1.33 -12.95 0.33
C GLU A 308 -1.37 -14.22 -0.53
N LEU A 309 -2.31 -14.33 -1.47
CA LEU A 309 -2.35 -15.44 -2.43
C LEU A 309 -1.09 -15.46 -3.30
N SER A 310 -0.67 -14.32 -3.82
CA SER A 310 0.56 -14.19 -4.62
C SER A 310 1.78 -14.64 -3.82
N TYR A 311 1.88 -14.22 -2.56
CA TYR A 311 2.95 -14.64 -1.66
C TYR A 311 2.95 -16.16 -1.46
N ARG A 312 1.80 -16.75 -1.08
CA ARG A 312 1.69 -18.18 -0.74
C ARG A 312 1.86 -19.12 -1.94
N THR A 313 1.37 -18.73 -3.10
CA THR A 313 1.39 -19.56 -4.34
C THR A 313 2.59 -19.28 -5.23
N GLN A 314 3.35 -18.22 -4.90
CA GLN A 314 4.47 -17.70 -5.68
C GLN A 314 4.10 -17.18 -7.08
N LEU A 315 2.81 -17.07 -7.38
CA LEU A 315 2.28 -16.58 -8.64
C LEU A 315 2.34 -15.05 -8.73
N PRO A 316 2.45 -14.49 -9.93
CA PRO A 316 2.39 -13.05 -10.11
C PRO A 316 0.98 -12.54 -9.89
N ALA A 317 0.85 -11.25 -9.54
CA ALA A 317 -0.44 -10.65 -9.28
C ALA A 317 -0.57 -9.20 -9.76
N VAL A 318 -1.80 -8.81 -10.09
CA VAL A 318 -2.18 -7.42 -10.40
C VAL A 318 -3.35 -6.99 -9.52
N ILE A 319 -3.14 -5.93 -8.73
CA ILE A 319 -4.13 -5.40 -7.79
C ILE A 319 -4.39 -3.95 -8.16
N THR A 320 -5.63 -3.53 -8.11
CA THR A 320 -6.01 -2.14 -8.37
C THR A 320 -6.54 -1.50 -7.11
N ARG A 321 -6.21 -0.24 -6.90
CA ARG A 321 -6.65 0.56 -5.75
C ARG A 321 -7.12 1.93 -6.24
N GLY A 322 -8.08 2.52 -5.53
CA GLY A 322 -8.86 3.66 -6.03
C GLY A 322 -9.94 3.23 -7.02
N PHE A 323 -10.19 4.04 -8.04
CA PHE A 323 -11.25 3.83 -9.04
C PHE A 323 -12.67 3.69 -8.45
N THR A 324 -12.85 4.15 -7.21
CA THR A 324 -14.11 4.06 -6.48
C THR A 324 -14.91 5.37 -6.64
N PRO A 325 -16.19 5.40 -6.22
CA PRO A 325 -16.97 6.64 -6.16
C PRO A 325 -16.30 7.78 -5.39
N THR A 326 -15.41 7.46 -4.45
CA THR A 326 -14.66 8.46 -3.68
C THR A 326 -13.68 9.21 -4.56
N GLU A 327 -12.84 8.50 -5.32
CA GLU A 327 -11.79 9.11 -6.17
C GLU A 327 -12.34 9.58 -7.53
N CYS A 328 -13.42 8.97 -8.01
CA CYS A 328 -13.97 9.22 -9.35
C CYS A 328 -15.23 10.11 -9.35
N GLY A 329 -15.46 10.89 -8.29
CA GLY A 329 -16.53 11.90 -8.25
C GLY A 329 -17.94 11.31 -8.29
N GLY A 330 -18.19 10.25 -7.52
CA GLY A 330 -19.48 9.55 -7.43
C GLY A 330 -19.67 8.45 -8.47
N TRP A 331 -18.66 8.18 -9.31
CA TRP A 331 -18.66 7.09 -10.28
C TRP A 331 -17.71 5.96 -9.85
N ARG A 332 -18.02 4.71 -10.18
CA ARG A 332 -17.08 3.60 -10.07
C ARG A 332 -16.64 3.24 -11.48
N ILE A 333 -15.33 3.32 -11.73
CA ILE A 333 -14.75 2.75 -12.95
C ILE A 333 -14.59 1.25 -12.71
N ASN A 334 -15.15 0.42 -13.59
CA ASN A 334 -14.92 -1.01 -13.51
C ASN A 334 -13.58 -1.28 -14.18
N VAL A 335 -12.60 -1.81 -13.46
CA VAL A 335 -11.24 -1.93 -14.01
C VAL A 335 -11.11 -3.15 -14.90
N ASN A 336 -11.91 -4.21 -14.65
CA ASN A 336 -11.89 -5.43 -15.45
C ASN A 336 -12.74 -5.39 -16.74
N ARG A 337 -13.32 -4.24 -17.09
CA ARG A 337 -14.11 -4.04 -18.32
C ARG A 337 -14.22 -2.55 -18.65
N PRO A 338 -14.35 -2.13 -19.92
CA PRO A 338 -14.26 -0.71 -20.31
C PRO A 338 -15.56 0.07 -20.04
N THR A 339 -16.06 0.06 -18.81
CA THR A 339 -17.30 0.73 -18.41
C THR A 339 -17.20 1.34 -17.02
N GLU A 340 -18.00 2.36 -16.76
CA GLU A 340 -18.18 2.92 -15.42
C GLU A 340 -19.66 3.08 -15.08
N ARG A 341 -19.96 3.22 -13.79
CA ARG A 341 -21.34 3.41 -13.32
C ARG A 341 -21.41 4.42 -12.19
N ARG A 342 -22.49 5.20 -12.14
CA ARG A 342 -22.75 6.12 -11.03
C ARG A 342 -23.20 5.34 -9.80
N TYR A 343 -22.72 5.70 -8.63
CA TYR A 343 -23.02 5.03 -7.37
C TYR A 343 -23.87 5.93 -6.44
N PRO A 344 -24.85 5.41 -5.67
CA PRO A 344 -25.28 4.01 -5.49
C PRO A 344 -26.30 3.51 -6.51
N THR A 345 -26.62 4.29 -7.53
CA THR A 345 -27.63 3.92 -8.52
C THR A 345 -27.25 2.67 -9.32
N GLN A 346 -28.18 1.73 -9.48
CA GLN A 346 -28.03 0.50 -10.28
C GLN A 346 -28.06 0.74 -11.81
N GLY A 347 -27.62 1.92 -12.27
CA GLY A 347 -27.68 2.28 -13.69
C GLY A 347 -26.81 1.37 -14.56
N VAL A 348 -27.20 1.23 -15.84
CA VAL A 348 -26.43 0.48 -16.84
C VAL A 348 -25.03 1.06 -16.96
N GLY A 349 -24.01 0.19 -17.02
CA GLY A 349 -22.62 0.61 -17.20
C GLY A 349 -22.44 1.37 -18.51
N ARG A 350 -21.78 2.53 -18.45
CA ARG A 350 -21.51 3.38 -19.61
C ARG A 350 -20.06 3.20 -20.06
N LYS A 351 -19.83 3.11 -21.36
CA LYS A 351 -18.50 3.23 -21.95
C LYS A 351 -18.10 4.70 -22.00
N THR A 352 -16.93 5.03 -21.48
CA THR A 352 -16.35 6.38 -21.52
C THR A 352 -14.86 6.26 -21.82
N GLU A 353 -14.26 7.33 -22.34
CA GLU A 353 -12.82 7.36 -22.66
C GLU A 353 -11.96 7.05 -21.43
N ARG A 354 -12.31 7.61 -20.27
CA ARG A 354 -11.56 7.35 -19.02
C ARG A 354 -11.69 5.89 -18.55
N ALA A 355 -12.86 5.27 -18.71
CA ALA A 355 -13.04 3.87 -18.34
C ALA A 355 -12.29 2.94 -19.30
N GLN A 356 -12.26 3.28 -20.59
CA GLN A 356 -11.48 2.57 -21.59
C GLN A 356 -9.97 2.66 -21.29
N ALA A 357 -9.45 3.86 -21.03
CA ALA A 357 -8.04 4.06 -20.71
C ALA A 357 -7.59 3.26 -19.47
N VAL A 358 -8.41 3.25 -18.41
CA VAL A 358 -8.12 2.44 -17.20
C VAL A 358 -8.14 0.95 -17.51
N PHE A 359 -9.11 0.48 -18.31
CA PHE A 359 -9.17 -0.92 -18.72
C PHE A 359 -7.96 -1.32 -19.58
N ASP A 360 -7.53 -0.46 -20.51
CA ASP A 360 -6.39 -0.73 -21.40
C ASP A 360 -5.09 -0.81 -20.61
N ASP A 361 -4.89 0.10 -19.66
CA ASP A 361 -3.72 0.10 -18.77
C ASP A 361 -3.70 -1.14 -17.87
N TYR A 362 -4.85 -1.50 -17.31
CA TYR A 362 -4.98 -2.72 -16.51
C TYR A 362 -4.70 -3.98 -17.32
N SER A 363 -5.33 -4.12 -18.50
CA SER A 363 -5.14 -5.25 -19.41
C SER A 363 -3.68 -5.42 -19.78
N ARG A 364 -3.03 -4.31 -20.19
CA ARG A 364 -1.61 -4.28 -20.51
C ARG A 364 -0.75 -4.73 -19.34
N THR A 365 -1.00 -4.24 -18.13
CA THR A 365 -0.26 -4.68 -16.95
C THR A 365 -0.47 -6.17 -16.64
N VAL A 366 -1.68 -6.70 -16.80
CA VAL A 366 -1.94 -8.14 -16.64
C VAL A 366 -1.12 -8.95 -17.65
N PHE A 367 -1.06 -8.56 -18.92
CA PHE A 367 -0.24 -9.26 -19.93
C PHE A 367 1.28 -9.12 -19.69
N GLU A 368 1.74 -7.93 -19.29
CA GLU A 368 3.14 -7.68 -18.91
C GLU A 368 3.57 -8.61 -17.77
N VAL A 369 2.74 -8.67 -16.72
CA VAL A 369 2.97 -9.49 -15.52
C VAL A 369 2.84 -10.99 -15.82
N GLY A 370 1.91 -11.37 -16.69
CA GLY A 370 1.75 -12.72 -17.22
C GLY A 370 2.85 -13.15 -18.21
N ARG A 371 3.74 -12.23 -18.60
CA ARG A 371 4.85 -12.45 -19.55
C ARG A 371 4.39 -12.96 -20.92
N GLY A 372 3.26 -12.44 -21.43
CA GLY A 372 2.71 -12.80 -22.73
C GLY A 372 1.25 -13.22 -22.67
N ALA A 373 0.82 -14.09 -23.59
CA ALA A 373 -0.55 -14.61 -23.63
C ALA A 373 -0.94 -15.32 -22.32
N LEU A 374 -2.21 -15.23 -21.94
CA LEU A 374 -2.72 -15.76 -20.67
C LEU A 374 -3.35 -17.13 -20.88
N ASP A 375 -2.77 -18.17 -20.30
CA ASP A 375 -3.35 -19.50 -20.19
C ASP A 375 -4.41 -19.54 -19.07
N LEU A 376 -4.14 -18.84 -17.96
CA LEU A 376 -5.00 -18.78 -16.78
C LEU A 376 -5.03 -17.40 -16.13
N TYR A 377 -6.21 -16.80 -16.07
CA TYR A 377 -6.44 -15.57 -15.32
C TYR A 377 -7.43 -15.82 -14.17
N ILE A 378 -7.00 -15.56 -12.93
CA ILE A 378 -7.82 -15.75 -11.73
C ILE A 378 -8.07 -14.40 -11.09
N GLU A 379 -9.31 -13.92 -11.09
CA GLU A 379 -9.68 -12.70 -10.38
C GLU A 379 -10.56 -12.95 -9.15
N ARG A 380 -10.41 -12.08 -8.16
CA ARG A 380 -11.13 -12.12 -6.88
C ARG A 380 -11.97 -10.86 -6.71
N HIS A 381 -13.21 -11.09 -6.29
CA HIS A 381 -14.22 -10.08 -5.98
C HIS A 381 -14.91 -10.43 -4.66
N GLN A 382 -15.73 -9.51 -4.17
CA GLN A 382 -16.58 -9.77 -3.01
C GLN A 382 -18.00 -9.26 -3.23
N SER A 383 -18.96 -10.03 -2.72
CA SER A 383 -20.37 -9.67 -2.70
C SER A 383 -20.97 -9.79 -1.32
N GLY A 384 -21.70 -8.76 -0.89
CA GLY A 384 -22.46 -8.79 0.37
C GLY A 384 -23.70 -9.71 0.30
N ALA A 385 -24.16 -10.07 -0.89
CA ALA A 385 -25.40 -10.83 -1.05
C ALA A 385 -25.21 -12.35 -0.86
N LEU A 386 -23.97 -12.85 -0.98
CA LEU A 386 -23.71 -14.28 -1.03
C LEU A 386 -23.49 -14.89 0.36
N GLY A 387 -23.92 -16.13 0.53
CA GLY A 387 -23.56 -17.02 1.65
C GLY A 387 -22.53 -18.09 1.28
N HIS A 388 -22.11 -18.14 0.02
CA HIS A 388 -21.21 -19.13 -0.57
C HIS A 388 -20.18 -18.43 -1.47
N ILE A 389 -19.18 -19.17 -1.96
CA ILE A 389 -18.25 -18.70 -2.98
C ILE A 389 -18.80 -19.10 -4.34
N ASP A 390 -19.05 -18.12 -5.19
CA ASP A 390 -19.37 -18.34 -6.61
C ASP A 390 -18.09 -18.31 -7.44
N VAL A 391 -17.98 -19.23 -8.40
CA VAL A 391 -16.87 -19.28 -9.36
C VAL A 391 -17.42 -19.30 -10.77
N ALA A 392 -17.42 -18.13 -11.42
CA ALA A 392 -17.73 -18.02 -12.82
C ALA A 392 -16.50 -18.37 -13.67
N THR A 393 -16.71 -19.08 -14.78
CA THR A 393 -15.60 -19.66 -15.56
C THR A 393 -15.66 -19.31 -17.04
N VAL A 394 -14.48 -19.28 -17.67
CA VAL A 394 -14.29 -19.26 -19.14
C VAL A 394 -13.29 -20.37 -19.45
N GLY A 395 -13.57 -21.20 -20.46
CA GLY A 395 -12.66 -22.27 -20.90
C GLY A 395 -12.53 -23.48 -19.95
N VAL A 396 -13.37 -23.59 -18.92
CA VAL A 396 -13.35 -24.70 -17.94
C VAL A 396 -14.40 -25.75 -18.30
N THR A 397 -14.01 -27.03 -18.39
CA THR A 397 -14.94 -28.14 -18.64
C THR A 397 -15.68 -28.57 -17.36
N SER A 398 -16.76 -29.35 -17.51
CA SER A 398 -17.49 -29.92 -16.38
C SER A 398 -16.62 -30.82 -15.50
N GLU A 399 -15.71 -31.59 -16.10
CA GLU A 399 -14.78 -32.47 -15.38
C GLU A 399 -13.80 -31.66 -14.55
N ALA A 400 -13.19 -30.62 -15.15
CA ALA A 400 -12.27 -29.72 -14.47
C ALA A 400 -12.96 -28.96 -13.33
N ALA A 401 -14.16 -28.42 -13.57
CA ALA A 401 -14.96 -27.75 -12.53
C ALA A 401 -15.27 -28.69 -11.36
N ARG A 402 -15.62 -29.96 -11.63
CA ARG A 402 -15.84 -30.98 -10.60
C ARG A 402 -14.57 -31.28 -9.81
N ALA A 403 -13.43 -31.36 -10.48
CA ALA A 403 -12.14 -31.58 -9.84
C ALA A 403 -11.77 -30.41 -8.91
N ILE A 404 -11.95 -29.15 -9.35
CA ILE A 404 -11.77 -27.94 -8.54
C ILE A 404 -12.68 -27.94 -7.32
N LYS A 405 -13.98 -28.21 -7.50
CA LYS A 405 -14.96 -28.24 -6.41
C LYS A 405 -14.62 -29.31 -5.37
N ASN A 406 -14.23 -30.50 -5.80
CA ASN A 406 -13.83 -31.58 -4.90
C ASN A 406 -12.54 -31.25 -4.14
N ALA A 407 -11.54 -30.69 -4.82
CA ALA A 407 -10.30 -30.25 -4.19
C ALA A 407 -10.56 -29.18 -3.13
N PHE A 408 -11.40 -28.18 -3.43
CA PHE A 408 -11.80 -27.15 -2.46
C PHE A 408 -12.42 -27.77 -1.21
N ARG A 409 -13.39 -28.69 -1.38
CA ARG A 409 -14.06 -29.35 -0.24
C ARG A 409 -13.06 -30.10 0.64
N GLN A 410 -12.16 -30.87 0.04
CA GLN A 410 -11.13 -31.60 0.78
C GLN A 410 -10.19 -30.67 1.56
N ILE A 411 -9.70 -29.61 0.91
CA ILE A 411 -8.82 -28.62 1.56
C ILE A 411 -9.55 -27.92 2.70
N ARG A 412 -10.74 -27.37 2.42
CA ARG A 412 -11.55 -26.66 3.40
C ARG A 412 -11.83 -27.54 4.61
N ASP A 413 -12.33 -28.75 4.40
CA ASP A 413 -12.73 -29.62 5.51
C ASP A 413 -11.51 -29.99 6.38
N ARG A 414 -10.36 -30.27 5.77
CA ARG A 414 -9.10 -30.51 6.51
C ARG A 414 -8.63 -29.28 7.29
N VAL A 415 -8.64 -28.09 6.69
CA VAL A 415 -8.18 -26.85 7.35
C VAL A 415 -9.14 -26.43 8.47
N LEU A 416 -10.45 -26.56 8.27
CA LEU A 416 -11.46 -26.21 9.27
C LEU A 416 -11.46 -27.18 10.47
N GLN A 417 -11.12 -28.45 10.29
CA GLN A 417 -10.91 -29.38 11.41
C GLN A 417 -9.85 -28.87 12.40
N ALA A 418 -8.79 -28.23 11.91
CA ALA A 418 -7.76 -27.61 12.74
C ALA A 418 -8.14 -26.22 13.29
N ASN A 419 -9.30 -25.68 12.90
CA ASN A 419 -9.73 -24.32 13.25
C ASN A 419 -11.20 -24.31 13.72
N PRO A 420 -11.50 -24.90 14.89
CA PRO A 420 -12.86 -24.95 15.41
C PRO A 420 -13.44 -23.54 15.60
N GLY A 421 -14.73 -23.40 15.32
CA GLY A 421 -15.48 -22.14 15.39
C GLY A 421 -15.51 -21.31 14.11
N ILE A 422 -14.81 -21.73 13.05
CA ILE A 422 -14.91 -21.08 11.73
C ILE A 422 -16.02 -21.76 10.90
N GLY A 423 -16.97 -20.94 10.41
CA GLY A 423 -18.09 -21.40 9.61
C GLY A 423 -17.67 -21.98 8.26
N LYS A 424 -18.39 -23.03 7.82
CA LYS A 424 -18.19 -23.68 6.53
C LYS A 424 -18.83 -22.86 5.41
N VAL A 425 -18.06 -22.58 4.37
CA VAL A 425 -18.50 -21.89 3.15
C VAL A 425 -18.40 -22.89 2.00
N GLU A 426 -19.48 -23.05 1.26
CA GLU A 426 -19.50 -23.88 0.05
C GLU A 426 -18.97 -23.11 -1.15
N LEU A 427 -18.48 -23.86 -2.15
CA LEU A 427 -18.05 -23.33 -3.44
C LEU A 427 -18.98 -23.88 -4.52
N LEU A 428 -19.61 -22.98 -5.27
CA LEU A 428 -20.38 -23.26 -6.48
C LEU A 428 -19.55 -22.82 -7.68
N ILE A 429 -19.55 -23.61 -8.76
CA ILE A 429 -18.70 -23.36 -9.92
C ILE A 429 -19.39 -23.73 -11.22
N GLU A 430 -19.29 -22.83 -12.20
CA GLU A 430 -19.70 -23.12 -13.58
C GLU A 430 -18.74 -24.13 -14.25
N PRO A 431 -19.23 -25.02 -15.11
CA PRO A 431 -20.62 -25.12 -15.57
C PRO A 431 -21.47 -26.14 -14.79
N ILE A 432 -20.98 -26.69 -13.67
CA ILE A 432 -21.65 -27.81 -12.98
C ILE A 432 -22.68 -27.37 -11.94
N ASP A 433 -22.65 -26.11 -11.52
CA ASP A 433 -23.60 -25.50 -10.61
C ASP A 433 -24.25 -24.27 -11.23
N ALA A 434 -25.49 -23.97 -10.82
CA ALA A 434 -26.08 -22.65 -11.00
C ALA A 434 -25.48 -21.70 -9.96
N ILE A 435 -24.92 -20.58 -10.42
CA ILE A 435 -24.33 -19.53 -9.57
C ILE A 435 -25.14 -18.24 -9.67
N GLU A 436 -25.07 -17.40 -8.64
CA GLU A 436 -25.78 -16.12 -8.61
C GLU A 436 -25.01 -15.04 -9.39
N ILE A 437 -23.67 -15.03 -9.31
CA ILE A 437 -22.83 -14.03 -9.97
C ILE A 437 -22.00 -14.65 -11.10
N GLY A 438 -22.55 -14.61 -12.32
CA GLY A 438 -21.93 -15.20 -13.53
C GLY A 438 -20.88 -14.35 -14.26
N ALA A 439 -20.54 -13.16 -13.77
CA ALA A 439 -19.56 -12.24 -14.37
C ALA A 439 -19.74 -11.92 -15.88
N TRP A 440 -20.98 -11.99 -16.39
CA TRP A 440 -21.31 -11.93 -17.83
C TRP A 440 -20.63 -10.78 -18.60
N ALA A 441 -20.66 -9.56 -18.05
CA ALA A 441 -20.05 -8.41 -18.71
C ALA A 441 -18.51 -8.53 -18.85
N ALA A 442 -17.85 -9.19 -17.90
CA ALA A 442 -16.40 -9.42 -17.97
C ALA A 442 -16.06 -10.57 -18.94
N LYS A 443 -16.96 -11.54 -19.13
CA LYS A 443 -16.84 -12.60 -20.14
C LYS A 443 -17.10 -12.12 -21.57
N ASP A 444 -17.97 -11.12 -21.75
CA ASP A 444 -18.32 -10.59 -23.07
C ASP A 444 -17.30 -9.56 -23.57
N GLN A 445 -16.89 -8.63 -22.72
CA GLN A 445 -16.08 -7.47 -23.10
C GLN A 445 -14.96 -7.11 -22.13
N GLY A 446 -14.68 -7.94 -21.13
CA GLY A 446 -13.67 -7.68 -20.10
C GLY A 446 -12.50 -8.66 -20.09
N MET A 447 -11.74 -8.65 -19.00
CA MET A 447 -10.51 -9.45 -18.88
C MET A 447 -10.71 -10.96 -18.96
N LEU A 448 -11.85 -11.49 -18.50
CA LEU A 448 -12.07 -12.94 -18.44
C LEU A 448 -12.03 -13.62 -19.81
N LYS A 449 -12.37 -12.88 -20.88
CA LYS A 449 -12.38 -13.40 -22.24
C LYS A 449 -11.01 -13.40 -22.91
N LEU A 450 -10.05 -12.67 -22.33
CA LEU A 450 -8.73 -12.44 -22.93
C LEU A 450 -7.73 -13.55 -22.58
N ALA A 451 -8.05 -14.41 -21.61
CA ALA A 451 -7.28 -15.60 -21.29
C ALA A 451 -7.93 -16.86 -21.87
N GLN A 452 -7.14 -17.90 -22.12
CA GLN A 452 -7.65 -19.20 -22.55
C GLN A 452 -8.60 -19.78 -21.49
N THR A 453 -8.19 -19.70 -20.23
CA THR A 453 -9.00 -20.11 -19.08
C THR A 453 -9.10 -18.96 -18.09
N SER A 454 -10.29 -18.73 -17.55
CA SER A 454 -10.48 -17.74 -16.47
C SER A 454 -11.32 -18.28 -15.34
N LEU A 455 -10.96 -17.91 -14.11
CA LEU A 455 -11.73 -18.17 -12.89
C LEU A 455 -12.03 -16.84 -12.20
N HIS A 456 -13.30 -16.49 -12.09
CA HIS A 456 -13.79 -15.32 -11.39
C HIS A 456 -14.42 -15.77 -10.09
N PHE A 457 -13.79 -15.48 -8.96
CA PHE A 457 -14.32 -15.85 -7.64
C PHE A 457 -14.99 -14.68 -6.97
N GLU A 458 -16.24 -14.87 -6.58
CA GLU A 458 -17.04 -13.95 -5.78
C GLU A 458 -17.15 -14.49 -4.36
N LEU A 459 -16.44 -13.87 -3.43
CA LEU A 459 -16.42 -14.28 -2.03
C LEU A 459 -17.55 -13.60 -1.24
N PRO A 460 -18.17 -14.29 -0.26
CA PRO A 460 -19.19 -13.67 0.58
C PRO A 460 -18.55 -12.65 1.52
N ALA A 461 -18.93 -11.38 1.43
CA ALA A 461 -18.39 -10.30 2.25
C ALA A 461 -19.04 -10.23 3.65
N HIS A 462 -20.33 -10.56 3.72
CA HIS A 462 -21.12 -10.53 4.95
C HIS A 462 -21.14 -11.89 5.65
N ASN A 463 -21.51 -11.89 6.93
CA ASN A 463 -21.56 -13.05 7.80
C ASN A 463 -20.18 -13.64 8.09
N ILE A 464 -19.73 -14.60 7.27
CA ILE A 464 -18.61 -15.50 7.61
C ILE A 464 -17.26 -14.80 7.41
N MET A 465 -17.06 -14.04 6.33
CA MET A 465 -15.78 -13.39 6.03
C MET A 465 -15.68 -11.93 6.53
N HIS A 466 -16.59 -11.50 7.40
CA HIS A 466 -16.48 -10.19 8.05
C HIS A 466 -15.32 -10.15 9.08
N HIS A 467 -14.98 -11.28 9.70
CA HIS A 467 -13.91 -11.38 10.70
C HIS A 467 -12.54 -11.67 10.08
N ASP A 468 -11.50 -10.95 10.52
CA ASP A 468 -10.11 -11.12 10.06
C ASP A 468 -9.61 -12.55 10.18
N ARG A 469 -9.89 -13.20 11.32
CA ARG A 469 -9.52 -14.61 11.54
C ARG A 469 -10.10 -15.51 10.44
N THR A 470 -11.38 -15.35 10.12
CA THR A 470 -12.02 -16.15 9.08
C THR A 470 -11.43 -15.85 7.70
N ARG A 471 -11.19 -14.57 7.38
CA ARG A 471 -10.56 -14.17 6.12
C ARG A 471 -9.20 -14.81 5.92
N ARG A 472 -8.35 -14.83 6.94
CA ARG A 472 -7.03 -15.48 6.87
C ARG A 472 -7.13 -16.99 6.63
N ILE A 473 -8.03 -17.67 7.33
CA ILE A 473 -8.24 -19.11 7.14
C ILE A 473 -8.72 -19.43 5.72
N TYR A 474 -9.70 -18.68 5.20
CA TYR A 474 -10.16 -18.89 3.83
C TYR A 474 -9.14 -18.45 2.78
N THR A 475 -8.30 -17.45 3.07
CA THR A 475 -7.17 -17.09 2.20
C THR A 475 -6.17 -18.24 2.10
N ALA A 476 -5.88 -18.93 3.21
CA ALA A 476 -5.03 -20.13 3.19
C ALA A 476 -5.66 -21.29 2.40
N ILE A 477 -6.97 -21.54 2.58
CA ILE A 477 -7.71 -22.56 1.80
C ILE A 477 -7.64 -22.25 0.30
N LEU A 478 -7.89 -20.99 -0.07
CA LEU A 478 -7.86 -20.54 -1.46
C LEU A 478 -6.45 -20.58 -2.05
N ALA A 479 -5.41 -20.27 -1.26
CA ALA A 479 -4.02 -20.41 -1.70
C ALA A 479 -3.71 -21.85 -2.07
N GLU A 480 -4.06 -22.81 -1.22
CA GLU A 480 -3.83 -24.22 -1.52
C GLU A 480 -4.66 -24.72 -2.72
N LEU A 481 -5.89 -24.23 -2.88
CA LEU A 481 -6.71 -24.53 -4.06
C LEU A 481 -6.05 -24.00 -5.34
N VAL A 482 -5.62 -22.73 -5.35
CA VAL A 482 -4.92 -22.14 -6.48
C VAL A 482 -3.65 -22.91 -6.81
N ASP A 483 -2.88 -23.29 -5.79
CA ASP A 483 -1.65 -24.07 -5.99
C ASP A 483 -1.94 -25.45 -6.62
N LYS A 484 -3.04 -26.12 -6.24
CA LYS A 484 -3.51 -27.35 -6.91
C LYS A 484 -3.99 -27.11 -8.35
N ILE A 485 -4.60 -25.98 -8.63
CA ILE A 485 -5.06 -25.64 -9.99
C ILE A 485 -3.88 -25.49 -10.94
N VAL A 486 -2.77 -24.90 -10.49
CA VAL A 486 -1.65 -24.48 -11.36
C VAL A 486 -0.47 -25.45 -11.47
N ARG A 487 -0.39 -26.51 -10.66
CA ARG A 487 0.73 -27.47 -10.72
C ARG A 487 0.70 -28.25 -12.04
N GLY A 488 1.71 -28.14 -12.90
CA GLY A 488 1.75 -28.84 -14.20
C GLY A 488 1.77 -30.38 -14.08
N GLY A 489 1.28 -31.08 -15.12
CA GLY A 489 1.23 -32.54 -15.20
C GLY A 489 0.10 -33.20 -14.39
N ASP A 490 -0.11 -32.74 -13.16
CA ASP A 490 -1.12 -33.24 -12.20
C ASP A 490 -2.16 -32.17 -11.80
N GLY A 491 -2.14 -31.02 -12.49
CA GLY A 491 -2.97 -29.86 -12.20
C GLY A 491 -4.43 -30.07 -12.57
N LEU A 492 -5.32 -29.35 -11.88
CA LEU A 492 -6.76 -29.47 -12.12
C LEU A 492 -7.20 -28.86 -13.47
N LEU A 493 -6.32 -28.06 -14.10
CA LEU A 493 -6.53 -27.47 -15.42
C LEU A 493 -5.39 -27.84 -16.38
N PRO A 494 -5.70 -28.11 -17.66
CA PRO A 494 -4.69 -28.31 -18.69
C PRO A 494 -4.12 -26.96 -19.13
N LEU A 495 -3.07 -26.50 -18.44
CA LEU A 495 -2.31 -25.29 -18.80
C LEU A 495 -1.18 -25.66 -19.78
N ARG A 496 -0.80 -24.73 -20.68
CA ARG A 496 0.21 -24.96 -21.72
C ARG A 496 1.63 -24.77 -21.24
#